data_AF-A0AAX3WQH3-F1
#
_entry.id   AF-A0AAX3WQH3-F1
#
_cell.length_a   1.000
_cell.length_b   1.000
_cell.length_c   1.000
_cell.angle_alpha   90.00
_cell.angle_beta   90.00
_cell.angle_gamma   90.00
#
_symmetry.space_group_name_H-M   'P 1'
#
loop_
_entity.id
_entity.type
_entity.pdbx_description
1 polymer ?
#
loop_
_entity_poly.entity_id
_entity_poly.type
_entity_poly.pdbx_seq_one_letter_code
_entity_poly.pdbx_strand_id
1 'polypeptide(L)' 'MENDKLICKLCGSDTFTQGELGGAYANVRPVDSVSIFSSSPLILSICTNCGEVASMKVKKLDKFK' A
#
# COMPACT_ATOMS: atom_id res chain seq x y z
N MET A 1 -10.69 20.83 -13.20
CA MET A 1 -10.42 19.77 -12.20
C MET A 1 -9.47 18.82 -12.86
N GLU A 2 -8.20 18.85 -12.46
CA GLU A 2 -7.15 18.03 -13.06
C GLU A 2 -7.40 16.58 -12.64
N ASN A 3 -7.81 15.75 -13.60
CA ASN A 3 -7.87 14.31 -13.39
C ASN A 3 -6.43 13.80 -13.42
N ASP A 4 -5.74 13.84 -12.27
CA ASP A 4 -4.47 13.16 -12.08
C ASP A 4 -4.69 11.65 -12.20
N LYS A 5 -4.76 11.18 -13.45
CA LYS A 5 -4.73 9.75 -13.75
C LYS A 5 -3.41 9.21 -13.24
N LEU A 6 -3.50 8.19 -12.38
CA LEU A 6 -2.32 7.45 -11.95
C LEU A 6 -1.68 6.79 -13.18
N ILE A 7 -0.47 7.21 -13.52
CA ILE A 7 0.33 6.62 -14.60
C ILE A 7 1.50 5.84 -14.00
N CYS A 8 1.72 4.63 -14.49
CA CYS A 8 2.85 3.81 -14.10
C CYS A 8 4.15 4.47 -14.56
N LYS A 9 5.02 4.83 -13.60
CA LYS A 9 6.29 5.51 -13.88
C LYS A 9 7.28 4.62 -14.65
N LEU A 10 7.12 3.31 -14.60
CA LEU A 10 8.02 2.36 -15.25
C LEU A 10 7.62 2.06 -16.71
N CYS A 11 6.33 1.87 -17.00
CA CYS A 11 5.87 1.42 -18.32
C CYS A 11 4.81 2.31 -18.99
N GLY A 12 4.40 3.41 -18.35
CA GLY A 12 3.42 4.36 -18.92
C GLY A 12 1.97 3.89 -18.94
N SER A 13 1.66 2.68 -18.45
CA SER A 13 0.30 2.16 -18.36
C SER A 13 -0.55 2.89 -17.30
N ASP A 14 -1.85 3.02 -17.52
CA ASP A 14 -2.84 3.53 -16.55
C ASP A 14 -3.69 2.42 -15.90
N THR A 15 -3.33 1.14 -16.08
CA THR A 15 -4.07 0.01 -15.52
C THR A 15 -3.45 -0.51 -14.23
N PHE A 16 -4.25 -0.50 -13.16
CA PHE A 16 -3.81 -0.87 -11.82
C PHE A 16 -4.81 -1.80 -11.14
N THR A 17 -4.29 -2.64 -10.25
CA THR A 17 -5.07 -3.44 -9.30
C THR A 17 -4.59 -3.16 -7.87
N GLN A 18 -5.33 -3.67 -6.89
CA GLN A 18 -4.94 -3.60 -5.48
C GLN A 18 -4.51 -4.96 -4.94
N GLY A 19 -3.41 -4.96 -4.19
CA GLY A 19 -2.94 -6.10 -3.41
C GLY A 19 -2.86 -5.75 -1.93
N GLU A 20 -2.83 -6.76 -1.07
CA GLU A 20 -2.61 -6.59 0.36
C GLU A 20 -1.29 -7.27 0.75
N LEU A 21 -0.41 -6.50 1.40
CA LEU A 21 0.76 -7.00 2.08
C LEU A 21 0.47 -6.97 3.59
N GLY A 22 0.31 -8.13 4.19
CA GLY A 22 -0.06 -8.27 5.59
C GLY A 22 0.16 -9.68 6.12
N GLY A 23 -0.16 -9.87 7.39
CA GLY A 23 0.07 -11.12 8.12
C GLY A 23 0.92 -10.89 9.38
N ALA A 24 1.24 -11.97 10.10
CA ALA A 24 1.91 -11.87 11.40
C ALA A 24 3.27 -11.13 11.35
N TYR A 25 3.98 -11.22 10.22
CA TYR A 25 5.34 -10.68 10.07
C TYR A 25 5.48 -9.54 9.06
N ALA A 26 4.44 -9.24 8.26
CA ALA A 26 4.48 -8.23 7.21
C ALA A 26 3.64 -6.99 7.51
N ASN A 27 2.88 -6.99 8.61
CA ASN A 27 2.15 -5.80 9.05
C ASN A 27 3.12 -4.73 9.57
N VAL A 28 2.81 -3.47 9.28
CA VAL A 28 3.48 -2.33 9.89
C VAL A 28 2.88 -2.03 11.26
N ARG A 29 3.68 -1.51 12.18
CA ARG A 29 3.24 -1.08 13.52
C ARG A 29 4.01 0.18 13.94
N PRO A 30 3.51 0.95 14.93
CA PRO A 30 4.29 2.03 15.52
C PRO A 30 5.64 1.51 16.00
N VAL A 31 6.72 2.29 15.78
CA VAL A 31 8.10 1.87 16.06
C VAL A 31 8.28 1.44 17.52
N ASP A 32 7.66 2.18 18.45
CA ASP A 32 7.77 1.94 19.88
C ASP A 32 6.74 0.92 20.41
N SER A 33 5.89 0.37 19.55
CA SER A 33 4.87 -0.60 19.97
C SER A 33 5.35 -2.04 19.82
N VAL A 34 5.38 -2.75 20.94
CA VAL A 34 5.61 -4.21 20.97
C VAL A 34 4.30 -4.97 20.70
N SER A 35 3.15 -4.30 20.76
CA SER A 35 1.83 -4.93 20.64
C SER A 35 1.54 -5.40 19.20
N ILE A 36 1.13 -6.65 19.06
CA ILE A 36 0.65 -7.21 17.78
C ILE A 36 -0.68 -6.56 17.37
N PHE A 37 -1.47 -6.07 18.34
CA PHE A 37 -2.77 -5.44 18.11
C PHE A 37 -2.67 -4.07 17.43
N SER A 38 -1.55 -3.36 17.60
CA SER A 38 -1.30 -2.09 16.91
C SER A 38 -0.77 -2.27 15.48
N SER A 39 -0.71 -3.51 14.96
CA SER A 39 -0.23 -3.78 13.61
C SER A 39 -1.31 -3.59 12.53
N SER A 40 -0.91 -3.19 11.33
CA SER A 40 -1.79 -2.84 10.21
C SER A 40 -1.21 -3.34 8.89
N PRO A 41 -2.01 -3.97 8.01
CA PRO A 41 -1.57 -4.30 6.66
C PRO A 41 -1.29 -3.07 5.79
N LEU A 42 -0.53 -3.26 4.72
CA LEU A 42 -0.37 -2.29 3.64
C LEU A 42 -1.23 -2.69 2.45
N ILE A 43 -1.95 -1.72 1.88
CA ILE A 43 -2.61 -1.86 0.57
C ILE A 43 -1.65 -1.32 -0.48
N LEU A 44 -1.39 -2.12 -1.50
CA LEU A 44 -0.51 -1.81 -2.62
C LEU A 44 -1.34 -1.47 -3.85
N SER A 45 -0.92 -0.47 -4.63
CA SER A 45 -1.42 -0.24 -5.98
C SER A 45 -0.40 -0.78 -6.99
N ILE A 46 -0.78 -1.83 -7.71
CA ILE A 46 0.13 -2.61 -8.56
C ILE A 46 -0.27 -2.41 -10.02
N CYS A 47 0.69 -2.01 -10.86
CA CYS A 47 0.50 -1.92 -12.29
C CYS A 47 0.28 -3.33 -12.87
N THR A 48 -0.86 -3.56 -13.50
CA THR A 48 -1.19 -4.89 -14.04
C THR A 48 -0.40 -5.24 -15.30
N ASN A 49 0.25 -4.26 -15.94
CA ASN A 49 1.04 -4.48 -17.14
C ASN A 49 2.48 -4.92 -16.84
N CYS A 50 3.14 -4.34 -15.83
CA CYS A 50 4.56 -4.57 -15.56
C CYS A 50 4.88 -5.01 -14.13
N GLY A 51 3.90 -5.03 -13.22
CA GLY A 51 4.09 -5.43 -11.83
C GLY A 51 4.63 -4.35 -10.90
N GLU A 52 4.92 -3.14 -11.40
CA GLU A 52 5.41 -2.03 -10.58
C GLU A 52 4.41 -1.61 -9.49
N VAL A 53 4.90 -1.37 -8.27
CA VAL A 53 4.08 -0.85 -7.17
C VAL A 53 4.11 0.69 -7.21
N ALA A 54 3.03 1.31 -7.66
CA ALA A 54 2.94 2.76 -7.76
C ALA A 54 2.75 3.46 -6.41
N SER A 55 2.13 2.78 -5.43
CA SER A 55 1.97 3.30 -4.08
C SER A 55 1.68 2.21 -3.05
N MET A 56 1.96 2.53 -1.78
CA MET A 56 1.62 1.71 -0.61
C MET A 56 0.93 2.58 0.42
N LYS A 57 -0.14 2.10 1.05
CA LYS A 57 -0.86 2.82 2.12
C LYS A 57 -1.20 1.92 3.29
N VAL A 58 -1.16 2.48 4.51
CA VAL A 58 -1.57 1.79 5.73
C VAL A 58 -3.09 1.57 5.72
N LYS A 59 -3.55 0.32 5.87
CA LYS A 59 -4.98 -0.03 5.79
C LYS A 59 -5.78 0.51 6.98
N LYS A 60 -5.23 0.39 8.19
CA LYS A 60 -5.80 0.86 9.46
C LYS A 60 -4.88 1.93 10.07
N LEU A 61 -5.02 3.17 9.60
CA LEU A 61 -4.19 4.30 10.03
C LEU A 61 -4.50 4.74 11.47
N ASP A 62 -5.70 4.48 11.95
CA ASP A 62 -6.16 4.70 13.33
C ASP A 62 -5.27 4.03 14.39
N LYS A 63 -4.57 2.95 14.04
CA LYS A 63 -3.63 2.25 14.92
C LYS A 63 -2.31 3.01 15.18
N PHE A 64 -2.10 4.13 14.51
CA PHE A 64 -0.91 4.98 14.60
C PHE A 64 -1.20 6.36 15.19
N LYS A 65 -2.42 6.58 15.73
CA LYS A 65 -2.84 7.85 16.35
C LYS A 65 -2.87 7.75 17.86
#